data_AF-A0A1B9MIF2-F1
#
_entry.id   AF-A0A1B9MIF2-F1
#
_cell.length_a   1.000
_cell.length_b   1.000
_cell.length_c   1.000
_cell.angle_alpha   90.00
_cell.angle_beta   90.00
_cell.angle_gamma   90.00
#
_symmetry.space_group_name_H-M   'P 1'
#
loop_
_entity.id
_entity.type
_entity.pdbx_description
1 polymer ?
#
loop_
_entity_poly.entity_id
_entity_poly.type
_entity_poly.pdbx_seq_one_letter_code
_entity_poly.pdbx_strand_id
1 'polypeptide(L)'
;MKPVIKDIGEFIIHHKETDYLFIPSFFNMTKIGKPDEIVEIFSIIFGEINNDNFTSVIECADKILEACCTTDCSVITGYLKGEDKLVNIEAAIPVEDKLILSQHLLKHGLIGDVSPKKTSEDASYSNEFHAKKFVYMAVAHLGMSEFDAWNMSMTAFQEAMEAKFPTNDKDIISQDDYDSAMSYADSIVGLTL
;
A
#
# COMPACT_ATOMS: atom_id res chain seq x y z
N MET A 1 0.84 13.86 -14.55
CA MET A 1 -0.35 14.08 -13.68
C MET A 1 0.09 13.78 -12.25
N LYS A 2 -0.29 14.55 -11.23
CA LYS A 2 0.15 14.28 -9.85
C LYS A 2 -0.92 13.47 -9.10
N PRO A 3 -0.64 12.23 -8.65
CA PRO A 3 -1.60 11.44 -7.87
C PRO A 3 -1.84 12.06 -6.49
N VAL A 4 -3.04 11.88 -5.94
CA VAL A 4 -3.34 12.18 -4.53
C VAL A 4 -3.11 10.91 -3.73
N ILE A 5 -2.12 10.92 -2.84
CA ILE A 5 -1.69 9.76 -2.03
C ILE A 5 -2.25 9.91 -0.62
N LYS A 6 -2.86 8.85 -0.07
CA LYS A 6 -3.23 8.74 1.35
C LYS A 6 -2.13 8.04 2.13
N ASP A 7 -2.06 8.31 3.43
CA ASP A 7 -1.00 7.83 4.34
C ASP A 7 -0.89 6.29 4.43
N ILE A 8 -1.90 5.54 3.98
CA ILE A 8 -1.94 4.07 3.98
C ILE A 8 -1.60 3.41 2.62
N GLY A 9 -1.15 4.21 1.65
CA GLY A 9 -0.68 3.76 0.33
C GLY A 9 -1.74 3.74 -0.78
N GLU A 10 -2.94 4.23 -0.49
CA GLU A 10 -3.98 4.42 -1.51
C GLU A 10 -3.69 5.67 -2.34
N PHE A 11 -4.02 5.65 -3.63
CA PHE A 11 -4.00 6.87 -4.43
C PHE A 11 -5.04 6.87 -5.53
N ILE A 12 -5.30 8.08 -6.05
CA ILE A 12 -6.21 8.31 -7.17
C ILE A 12 -5.45 8.93 -8.35
N ILE A 13 -5.72 8.41 -9.54
CA ILE A 13 -5.32 9.00 -10.82
C ILE A 13 -6.59 9.54 -11.50
N HIS A 14 -6.62 10.84 -11.82
CA HIS A 14 -7.72 11.48 -12.53
C HIS A 14 -7.42 11.57 -14.03
N HIS A 15 -8.10 10.79 -14.86
CA HIS A 15 -7.91 10.84 -16.31
C HIS A 15 -9.24 11.09 -17.03
N LYS A 16 -9.32 12.23 -17.73
CA LYS A 16 -10.54 12.75 -18.36
C LYS A 16 -11.65 12.96 -17.32
N GLU A 17 -12.74 12.21 -17.40
CA GLU A 17 -13.89 12.27 -16.49
C GLU A 17 -13.99 11.02 -15.60
N THR A 18 -12.87 10.31 -15.42
CA THR A 18 -12.83 9.05 -14.67
C THR A 18 -11.71 9.05 -13.63
N ASP A 19 -12.08 8.62 -12.43
CA ASP A 19 -11.17 8.42 -11.31
C ASP A 19 -10.82 6.96 -11.18
N TYR A 20 -9.51 6.68 -11.12
CA TYR A 20 -8.95 5.36 -10.92
C TYR A 20 -8.39 5.30 -9.52
N LEU A 21 -9.10 4.63 -8.60
CA LEU A 21 -8.69 4.43 -7.22
C LEU A 21 -7.90 3.13 -7.10
N PHE A 22 -6.69 3.24 -6.55
CA PHE A 22 -5.76 2.15 -6.30
C PHE A 22 -5.63 1.90 -4.80
N ILE A 23 -5.82 0.66 -4.38
CA ILE A 23 -5.85 0.26 -2.97
C ILE A 23 -4.89 -0.93 -2.75
N PRO A 24 -3.82 -0.81 -1.95
CA PRO A 24 -2.88 -1.89 -1.69
C PRO A 24 -3.36 -2.79 -0.53
N SER A 25 -4.62 -3.23 -0.57
CA SER A 25 -5.17 -4.08 0.49
C SER A 25 -4.63 -5.51 0.42
N PHE A 26 -4.68 -6.25 1.53
CA PHE A 26 -4.34 -7.67 1.57
C PHE A 26 -5.09 -8.46 0.50
N PHE A 27 -6.38 -8.16 0.31
CA PHE A 27 -7.17 -8.78 -0.75
C PHE A 27 -6.60 -8.48 -2.14
N ASN A 28 -6.29 -7.23 -2.45
CA ASN A 28 -5.72 -6.86 -3.74
C ASN A 28 -4.31 -7.43 -3.96
N MET A 29 -3.49 -7.54 -2.91
CA MET A 29 -2.19 -8.21 -2.99
C MET A 29 -2.33 -9.69 -3.40
N THR A 30 -3.39 -10.39 -2.97
CA THR A 30 -3.61 -11.78 -3.41
C THR A 30 -3.97 -11.92 -4.90
N LYS A 31 -4.44 -10.86 -5.55
CA LYS A 31 -4.74 -10.86 -6.99
C LYS A 31 -3.47 -10.80 -7.84
N ILE A 32 -2.34 -10.37 -7.26
CA ILE A 32 -1.05 -10.31 -7.95
C ILE A 32 -0.55 -11.72 -8.30
N GLY A 33 -0.77 -12.72 -7.44
CA GLY A 33 -0.33 -14.09 -7.70
C GLY A 33 -0.30 -14.98 -6.47
N LYS A 34 0.36 -16.13 -6.59
CA LYS A 34 0.65 -17.01 -5.46
C LYS A 34 1.65 -16.35 -4.47
N PRO A 35 1.72 -16.82 -3.21
CA PRO A 35 2.60 -16.23 -2.19
C PRO A 35 4.06 -16.04 -2.60
N ASP A 36 4.64 -17.01 -3.31
CA ASP A 36 5.99 -16.99 -3.86
C ASP A 36 6.12 -16.02 -5.05
N GLU A 37 5.15 -16.05 -5.97
CA GLU A 37 5.09 -15.14 -7.12
C GLU A 37 5.00 -13.65 -6.68
N ILE A 38 4.32 -13.36 -5.57
CA ILE A 38 4.24 -12.00 -5.01
C ILE A 38 5.63 -11.49 -4.58
N VAL A 39 6.43 -12.35 -3.94
CA VAL A 39 7.79 -12.00 -3.49
C VAL A 39 8.76 -11.90 -4.67
N GLU A 40 8.58 -12.73 -5.70
CA GLU A 40 9.31 -12.63 -6.96
C GLU A 40 9.04 -11.29 -7.66
N ILE A 41 7.76 -10.91 -7.81
CA ILE A 41 7.36 -9.63 -8.40
C ILE A 41 7.93 -8.45 -7.59
N PHE A 42 7.91 -8.54 -6.26
CA PHE A 42 8.55 -7.53 -5.41
C PHE A 42 10.05 -7.40 -5.74
N SER A 43 10.75 -8.53 -5.86
CA SER A 43 12.18 -8.55 -6.16
C SER A 43 12.50 -7.98 -7.55
N ILE A 44 11.64 -8.20 -8.55
CA ILE A 44 11.75 -7.61 -9.89
C ILE A 44 11.58 -6.09 -9.85
N ILE A 45 10.57 -5.60 -9.12
CA ILE A 45 10.21 -4.16 -9.08
C ILE A 45 11.21 -3.31 -8.29
N PHE A 46 11.86 -3.89 -7.28
CA PHE A 46 12.88 -3.21 -6.45
C PHE A 46 14.32 -3.56 -6.85
N GLY A 47 14.51 -4.43 -7.85
CA GLY A 47 15.80 -4.84 -8.37
C GLY A 47 16.41 -3.86 -9.39
N GLU A 48 17.59 -4.20 -9.90
CA GLU A 48 18.24 -3.44 -10.97
C GLU A 48 17.48 -3.59 -12.30
N ILE A 49 17.26 -2.46 -12.98
CA ILE A 49 16.56 -2.40 -14.27
C ILE A 49 17.58 -2.19 -15.38
N ASN A 50 17.54 -3.03 -16.40
CA ASN A 50 18.37 -2.96 -17.59
C ASN A 50 17.57 -3.37 -18.84
N ASN A 51 18.19 -3.30 -20.01
CA ASN A 51 17.49 -3.58 -21.28
C ASN A 51 16.98 -5.02 -21.38
N ASP A 52 17.61 -5.99 -20.72
CA ASP A 52 17.26 -7.41 -20.83
C ASP A 52 16.01 -7.76 -20.01
N ASN A 53 15.76 -7.04 -18.91
CA ASN A 53 14.61 -7.28 -18.03
C ASN A 53 13.52 -6.20 -18.10
N PHE A 54 13.72 -5.14 -18.88
CA PHE A 54 12.81 -3.99 -18.93
C PHE A 54 11.35 -4.39 -19.22
N THR A 55 11.12 -5.22 -20.24
CA THR A 55 9.75 -5.68 -20.59
C THR A 55 9.08 -6.39 -19.41
N SER A 56 9.78 -7.31 -18.75
CA SER A 56 9.25 -8.05 -17.61
C SER A 56 8.98 -7.15 -16.41
N VAL A 57 9.79 -6.11 -16.19
CA VAL A 57 9.55 -5.10 -15.15
C VAL A 57 8.24 -4.35 -15.42
N ILE A 58 7.99 -3.97 -16.68
CA ILE A 58 6.76 -3.25 -17.05
C ILE A 58 5.53 -4.16 -16.93
N GLU A 59 5.62 -5.40 -17.37
CA GLU A 59 4.54 -6.39 -17.20
C GLU A 59 4.20 -6.61 -15.72
N CYS A 60 5.22 -6.68 -14.85
CA CYS A 60 5.01 -6.77 -13.41
C CYS A 60 4.33 -5.50 -12.86
N ALA A 61 4.76 -4.31 -13.28
CA ALA A 61 4.17 -3.05 -12.85
C ALA A 61 2.69 -2.95 -13.26
N ASP A 62 2.36 -3.32 -14.50
CA ASP A 62 0.98 -3.31 -14.99
C ASP A 62 0.12 -4.32 -14.21
N LYS A 63 0.64 -5.52 -13.92
CA LYS A 63 -0.05 -6.51 -13.09
C LYS A 63 -0.37 -6.00 -11.68
N ILE A 64 0.54 -5.24 -11.06
CA ILE A 64 0.33 -4.65 -9.74
C ILE A 64 -0.75 -3.56 -9.80
N LEU A 65 -0.68 -2.68 -10.79
CA LEU A 65 -1.65 -1.61 -10.99
C LEU A 65 -3.06 -2.19 -11.23
N GLU A 66 -3.18 -3.18 -12.09
CA GLU A 66 -4.44 -3.89 -12.38
C GLU A 66 -5.00 -4.60 -11.13
N ALA A 67 -4.15 -5.26 -10.36
CA ALA A 67 -4.57 -5.95 -9.14
C ALA A 67 -5.11 -4.98 -8.07
N CYS A 68 -4.53 -3.78 -7.99
CA CYS A 68 -4.86 -2.79 -6.97
C CYS A 68 -5.94 -1.80 -7.40
N CYS A 69 -6.21 -1.66 -8.70
CA CYS A 69 -7.25 -0.76 -9.16
C CYS A 69 -8.65 -1.31 -8.86
N THR A 70 -9.54 -0.44 -8.43
CA THR A 70 -10.96 -0.78 -8.17
C THR A 70 -11.78 -0.90 -9.44
N THR A 71 -11.26 -0.40 -10.55
CA THR A 71 -11.87 -0.41 -11.89
C THR A 71 -10.85 -0.87 -12.92
N ASP A 72 -11.28 -1.06 -14.16
CA ASP A 72 -10.37 -1.38 -15.27
C ASP A 72 -9.45 -0.18 -15.57
N CYS A 73 -8.17 -0.29 -15.22
CA CYS A 73 -7.16 0.73 -15.47
C CYS A 73 -6.37 0.53 -16.77
N SER A 74 -6.87 -0.27 -17.71
CA SER A 74 -6.29 -0.51 -19.05
C SER A 74 -5.81 0.75 -19.77
N VAL A 75 -6.56 1.86 -19.65
CA VAL A 75 -6.21 3.16 -20.26
C VAL A 75 -5.07 3.88 -19.54
N ILE A 76 -4.86 3.57 -18.26
CA ILE A 76 -3.75 4.08 -17.47
C ILE A 76 -2.48 3.28 -17.81
N THR A 77 -2.59 1.95 -17.83
CA THR A 77 -1.46 1.04 -18.09
C THR A 77 -1.11 0.92 -19.58
N GLY A 78 -1.97 1.31 -20.52
CA GLY A 78 -1.67 1.26 -21.95
C GLY A 78 -1.98 -0.08 -22.62
N TYR A 79 -2.87 -0.89 -22.05
CA TYR A 79 -3.29 -2.16 -22.64
C TYR A 79 -4.80 -2.30 -22.52
N LEU A 80 -5.54 -2.41 -23.63
CA LEU A 80 -6.96 -2.81 -23.59
C LEU A 80 -7.07 -4.32 -23.72
N LYS A 81 -7.82 -4.95 -22.82
CA LYS A 81 -8.23 -6.34 -22.94
C LYS A 81 -9.42 -6.46 -23.89
N GLY A 82 -9.17 -6.82 -25.15
CA GLY A 82 -10.22 -7.21 -26.10
C GLY A 82 -10.73 -8.63 -25.83
N GLU A 83 -11.79 -9.06 -26.54
CA GLU A 83 -12.39 -10.39 -26.36
C GLU A 83 -11.37 -11.54 -26.49
N ASP A 84 -10.39 -11.43 -27.41
CA ASP A 84 -9.37 -12.46 -27.66
C ASP A 84 -7.93 -11.92 -27.77
N LYS A 85 -7.71 -10.59 -27.63
CA LYS A 85 -6.37 -9.98 -27.83
C LYS A 85 -6.14 -8.80 -26.90
N LEU A 86 -4.93 -8.71 -26.37
CA LEU A 86 -4.41 -7.49 -25.75
C LEU A 86 -4.05 -6.50 -26.86
N VAL A 87 -4.70 -5.33 -26.85
CA VAL A 87 -4.41 -4.24 -27.80
C VAL A 87 -3.62 -3.18 -27.05
N ASN A 88 -2.39 -2.93 -27.51
CA ASN A 88 -1.58 -1.84 -26.96
C ASN A 88 -2.20 -0.50 -27.36
N ILE A 89 -2.43 0.36 -26.37
CA ILE A 89 -2.89 1.73 -26.56
C ILE A 89 -1.91 2.68 -25.88
N GLU A 90 -1.95 3.95 -26.27
CA GLU A 90 -1.17 4.97 -25.59
C GLU A 90 -1.59 5.05 -24.12
N ALA A 91 -0.64 4.73 -23.23
CA ALA A 91 -0.84 4.80 -21.78
C ALA A 91 -1.07 6.24 -21.33
N ALA A 92 -1.99 6.45 -20.39
CA ALA A 92 -2.23 7.79 -19.84
C ALA A 92 -1.09 8.27 -18.91
N ILE A 93 -0.22 7.36 -18.45
CA ILE A 93 0.94 7.68 -17.61
C ILE A 93 2.26 7.17 -18.23
N PRO A 94 3.37 7.90 -18.02
CA PRO A 94 4.71 7.44 -18.39
C PRO A 94 5.09 6.11 -17.74
N VAL A 95 6.06 5.43 -18.33
CA VAL A 95 6.57 4.16 -17.82
C VAL A 95 7.21 4.32 -16.43
N GLU A 96 7.90 5.43 -16.20
CA GLU A 96 8.53 5.76 -14.92
C GLU A 96 7.50 5.89 -13.81
N ASP A 97 6.35 6.50 -14.12
CA ASP A 97 5.25 6.66 -13.16
C ASP A 97 4.65 5.30 -12.80
N LYS A 98 4.50 4.36 -13.75
CA LYS A 98 4.03 3.00 -13.45
C LYS A 98 4.92 2.31 -12.42
N LEU A 99 6.23 2.43 -12.57
CA LEU A 99 7.20 1.81 -11.68
C LEU A 99 7.11 2.42 -10.28
N ILE A 100 7.10 3.76 -10.16
CA ILE A 100 7.01 4.48 -8.89
C ILE A 100 5.71 4.11 -8.15
N LEU A 101 4.59 4.10 -8.86
CA LEU A 101 3.29 3.77 -8.28
C LEU A 101 3.20 2.30 -7.86
N SER A 102 3.79 1.39 -8.64
CA SER A 102 3.86 -0.03 -8.28
C SER A 102 4.72 -0.25 -7.04
N GLN A 103 5.88 0.41 -6.97
CA GLN A 103 6.73 0.40 -5.78
C GLN A 103 5.99 0.94 -4.56
N HIS A 104 5.22 2.01 -4.71
CA HIS A 104 4.39 2.58 -3.65
C HIS A 104 3.34 1.57 -3.16
N LEU A 105 2.59 0.92 -4.07
CA LEU A 105 1.59 -0.09 -3.71
C LEU A 105 2.22 -1.29 -2.97
N LEU A 106 3.34 -1.82 -3.47
CA LEU A 106 4.02 -2.94 -2.84
C LEU A 106 4.62 -2.56 -1.48
N LYS A 107 5.20 -1.36 -1.37
CA LYS A 107 5.71 -0.85 -0.09
C LYS A 107 4.61 -0.86 0.96
N HIS A 108 3.44 -0.29 0.65
CA HIS A 108 2.37 -0.20 1.65
C HIS A 108 1.56 -1.49 1.83
N GLY A 109 1.45 -2.35 0.80
CA GLY A 109 0.65 -3.57 0.81
C GLY A 109 1.39 -4.81 1.30
N LEU A 110 2.72 -4.88 1.15
CA LEU A 110 3.53 -6.04 1.53
C LEU A 110 4.45 -5.79 2.73
N ILE A 111 5.19 -4.67 2.74
CA ILE A 111 6.23 -4.40 3.74
C ILE A 111 5.71 -3.53 4.88
N GLY A 112 4.92 -2.52 4.52
CA GLY A 112 4.49 -1.43 5.38
C GLY A 112 5.49 -0.27 5.41
N ASP A 113 4.96 0.94 5.63
CA ASP A 113 5.73 2.19 5.71
C ASP A 113 5.81 2.74 7.14
N VAL A 114 6.20 1.88 8.09
CA VAL A 114 6.47 2.28 9.47
C VAL A 114 7.96 2.41 9.69
N SER A 115 8.37 3.41 10.47
CA SER A 115 9.78 3.67 10.78
C SER A 115 10.46 2.38 11.27
N PRO A 116 11.60 1.98 10.70
CA PRO A 116 12.27 0.76 11.09
C PRO A 116 12.66 0.84 12.57
N LYS A 117 12.10 -0.02 13.40
CA LYS A 117 12.73 -0.36 14.69
C LYS A 117 14.01 -1.11 14.36
N LYS A 118 15.06 -0.85 15.15
CA LYS A 118 16.42 -1.40 15.00
C LYS A 118 16.36 -2.77 14.31
N THR A 119 16.85 -2.82 13.08
CA THR A 119 16.98 -4.05 12.32
C THR A 119 17.70 -5.05 13.22
N SER A 120 16.99 -6.09 13.66
CA SER A 120 17.68 -7.25 14.23
C SER A 120 18.63 -7.75 13.15
N GLU A 121 19.89 -7.97 13.49
CA GLU A 121 20.93 -8.47 12.56
C GLU A 121 20.54 -9.81 11.87
N ASP A 122 19.46 -10.45 12.34
CA ASP A 122 18.86 -11.69 11.83
C ASP A 122 17.51 -11.52 11.09
N ALA A 123 17.21 -10.36 10.51
CA ALA A 123 15.97 -10.18 9.73
C ALA A 123 16.02 -10.99 8.42
N SER A 124 15.61 -12.27 8.47
CA SER A 124 15.47 -13.10 7.27
C SER A 124 14.26 -12.64 6.45
N TYR A 125 14.49 -12.24 5.21
CA TYR A 125 13.39 -12.03 4.26
C TYR A 125 12.61 -13.34 4.06
N SER A 126 11.29 -13.25 4.03
CA SER A 126 10.44 -14.40 3.71
C SER A 126 10.36 -14.59 2.21
N ASN A 127 10.48 -15.84 1.75
CA ASN A 127 10.33 -16.18 0.33
C ASN A 127 8.85 -16.24 -0.11
N GLU A 128 7.89 -16.06 0.81
CA GLU A 128 6.46 -16.15 0.51
C GLU A 128 5.65 -15.10 1.29
N PHE A 129 4.67 -14.49 0.61
CA PHE A 129 3.73 -13.56 1.24
C PHE A 129 2.35 -14.20 1.47
N HIS A 130 1.99 -14.40 2.73
CA HIS A 130 0.71 -15.00 3.13
C HIS A 130 -0.23 -13.97 3.76
N ALA A 131 -0.96 -13.22 2.94
CA ALA A 131 -1.92 -12.19 3.36
C ALA A 131 -2.85 -12.64 4.50
N LYS A 132 -3.33 -13.89 4.43
CA LYS A 132 -4.25 -14.49 5.40
C LYS A 132 -3.70 -14.52 6.84
N LYS A 133 -2.38 -14.59 7.02
CA LYS A 133 -1.75 -14.53 8.35
C LYS A 133 -2.05 -13.18 9.02
N PHE A 134 -1.88 -12.09 8.28
CA PHE A 134 -2.13 -10.73 8.78
C PHE A 134 -3.62 -10.47 8.98
N VAL A 135 -4.48 -10.98 8.09
CA VAL A 135 -5.94 -10.92 8.26
C VAL A 135 -6.37 -11.58 9.57
N TYR A 136 -5.87 -12.78 9.88
CA TYR A 136 -6.21 -13.47 11.12
C TYR A 136 -5.63 -12.79 12.35
N MET A 137 -4.44 -12.22 12.26
CA MET A 137 -3.91 -11.37 13.33
C MET A 137 -4.79 -10.14 13.56
N ALA A 138 -5.24 -9.47 12.51
CA ALA A 138 -6.12 -8.30 12.61
C ALA A 138 -7.46 -8.67 13.26
N VAL A 139 -8.09 -9.76 12.85
CA VAL A 139 -9.34 -10.25 13.46
C VAL A 139 -9.12 -10.59 14.95
N ALA A 140 -8.09 -11.37 15.26
CA ALA A 140 -7.83 -11.83 16.63
C ALA A 140 -7.45 -10.69 17.58
N HIS A 141 -6.60 -9.76 17.12
CA HIS A 141 -6.03 -8.73 17.97
C HIS A 141 -6.76 -7.40 17.89
N LEU A 142 -7.29 -6.99 16.74
CA LEU A 142 -7.97 -5.70 16.59
C LEU A 142 -9.50 -5.82 16.75
N GLY A 143 -10.05 -7.04 16.75
CA GLY A 143 -11.48 -7.28 16.96
C GLY A 143 -12.37 -6.82 15.79
N MET A 144 -11.76 -6.61 14.62
CA MET A 144 -12.48 -6.26 13.38
C MET A 144 -13.02 -7.49 12.66
N SER A 145 -13.92 -7.27 11.70
CA SER A 145 -14.44 -8.36 10.87
C SER A 145 -13.37 -8.88 9.89
N GLU A 146 -13.53 -10.12 9.41
CA GLU A 146 -12.66 -10.65 8.35
C GLU A 146 -12.72 -9.78 7.08
N PHE A 147 -13.90 -9.23 6.76
CA PHE A 147 -14.08 -8.34 5.62
C PHE A 147 -13.24 -7.06 5.76
N ASP A 148 -13.27 -6.40 6.92
CA ASP A 148 -12.49 -5.19 7.15
C ASP A 148 -10.98 -5.51 7.14
N ALA A 149 -10.60 -6.63 7.75
CA ALA A 149 -9.22 -7.08 7.78
C ALA A 149 -8.66 -7.34 6.38
N TRP A 150 -9.42 -7.97 5.48
CA TRP A 150 -9.01 -8.16 4.08
C TRP A 150 -8.81 -6.84 3.31
N ASN A 151 -9.48 -5.77 3.73
CA ASN A 151 -9.37 -4.45 3.12
C ASN A 151 -8.26 -3.57 3.72
N MET A 152 -7.51 -4.04 4.72
CA MET A 152 -6.34 -3.32 5.24
C MET A 152 -5.12 -3.47 4.34
N SER A 153 -4.25 -2.45 4.33
CA SER A 153 -2.87 -2.56 3.84
C SER A 153 -1.92 -3.01 4.97
N MET A 154 -0.70 -3.44 4.62
CA MET A 154 0.32 -3.79 5.63
C MET A 154 0.64 -2.60 6.53
N THR A 155 0.72 -1.38 5.95
CA THR A 155 0.97 -0.15 6.72
C THR A 155 -0.12 0.08 7.75
N ALA A 156 -1.39 0.09 7.32
CA ALA A 156 -2.52 0.29 8.24
C ALA A 156 -2.58 -0.80 9.33
N PHE A 157 -2.26 -2.05 8.97
CA PHE A 157 -2.20 -3.14 9.93
C PHE A 157 -1.11 -2.92 10.98
N GLN A 158 0.11 -2.56 10.57
CA GLN A 158 1.22 -2.32 11.49
C GLN A 158 0.97 -1.11 12.40
N GLU A 159 0.41 -0.02 11.86
CA GLU A 159 0.03 1.15 12.65
C GLU A 159 -1.04 0.81 13.70
N ALA A 160 -2.07 0.06 13.31
CA ALA A 160 -3.12 -0.36 14.24
C ALA A 160 -2.59 -1.29 15.34
N MET A 161 -1.67 -2.20 15.00
CA MET A 161 -1.01 -3.09 15.96
C MET A 161 -0.11 -2.32 16.91
N GLU A 162 0.65 -1.33 16.42
CA GLU A 162 1.49 -0.46 17.27
C GLU A 162 0.64 0.39 18.21
N ALA A 163 -0.48 0.95 17.73
CA ALA A 163 -1.40 1.71 18.56
C ALA A 163 -2.01 0.85 19.68
N LYS A 164 -2.31 -0.43 19.40
CA LYS A 164 -2.87 -1.36 20.39
C LYS A 164 -1.82 -1.93 21.35
N PHE A 165 -0.62 -2.17 20.86
CA PHE A 165 0.50 -2.75 21.61
C PHE A 165 1.75 -1.89 21.44
N PRO A 166 1.79 -0.68 22.04
CA PRO A 166 2.94 0.19 21.92
C PRO A 166 4.15 -0.51 22.54
N THR A 167 5.26 -0.63 21.80
CA THR A 167 6.51 -1.05 22.44
C THR A 167 7.05 0.17 23.15
N ASN A 168 7.08 0.14 24.48
CA ASN A 168 7.63 1.18 25.32
C ASN A 168 9.03 1.62 24.85
N ASP A 169 9.11 2.74 24.12
CA ASP A 169 10.33 3.54 23.89
C ASP A 169 10.04 4.88 23.16
N LYS A 170 8.78 5.33 23.10
CA LYS A 170 8.45 6.70 22.72
C LYS A 170 7.61 7.29 23.85
N ASP A 171 7.99 8.48 24.29
CA ASP A 171 7.24 9.31 25.22
C ASP A 171 5.79 9.43 24.72
N ILE A 172 4.92 8.56 25.23
CA ILE A 172 3.49 8.78 25.16
C ILE A 172 3.30 10.01 26.01
N ILE A 173 3.08 11.16 25.37
CA ILE A 173 2.54 12.35 26.02
C ILE A 173 1.36 11.83 26.85
N SER A 174 1.47 11.93 28.17
CA SER A 174 0.45 11.39 29.06
C SER A 174 -0.91 11.93 28.63
N GLN A 175 -1.99 11.19 28.88
CA GLN A 175 -3.33 11.74 28.68
C GLN A 175 -3.47 13.11 29.36
N ASP A 176 -2.82 13.29 30.52
CA ASP A 176 -2.74 14.55 31.26
C ASP A 176 -1.99 15.66 30.51
N ASP A 177 -0.91 15.31 29.78
CA ASP A 177 -0.13 16.26 29.00
C ASP A 177 -0.86 16.65 27.71
N TYR A 178 -1.62 15.72 27.12
CA TYR A 178 -2.50 15.97 25.97
C TYR A 178 -3.66 16.89 26.37
N ASP A 179 -4.34 16.58 27.47
CA ASP A 179 -5.45 17.39 28.01
C ASP A 179 -4.95 18.79 28.43
N SER A 180 -3.73 18.89 28.96
CA SER A 180 -3.09 20.18 29.29
C SER A 180 -2.75 20.99 28.05
N ALA A 181 -2.21 20.36 27.01
CA ALA A 181 -1.90 21.03 25.74
C ALA A 181 -3.17 21.50 25.02
N MET A 182 -4.25 20.71 25.06
CA MET A 182 -5.55 21.06 24.51
C MET A 182 -6.23 22.19 25.31
N SER A 183 -6.22 22.13 26.64
CA SER A 183 -6.76 23.20 27.50
C SER A 183 -5.99 24.51 27.31
N TYR A 184 -4.67 24.43 27.14
CA TYR A 184 -3.86 25.59 26.81
C TYR A 184 -4.25 26.16 25.45
N ALA A 185 -4.35 25.34 24.40
CA ALA A 185 -4.79 25.77 23.07
C ALA A 185 -6.17 26.44 23.09
N ASP A 186 -7.14 25.88 23.81
CA ASP A 186 -8.48 26.45 23.98
C ASP A 186 -8.45 27.81 24.69
N SER A 187 -7.53 27.99 25.65
CA SER A 187 -7.33 29.26 26.35
C SER A 187 -6.74 30.36 25.46
N ILE A 188 -5.98 30.01 24.42
CA ILE A 188 -5.40 30.97 23.47
C ILE A 188 -6.39 31.32 22.36
N VAL A 189 -7.22 30.36 21.95
CA VAL A 189 -8.18 30.53 20.85
C VAL A 189 -9.48 31.22 21.32
N GLY A 190 -9.71 31.32 22.64
CA GLY A 190 -10.82 32.12 23.17
C GLY A 190 -12.20 31.53 22.85
N LEU A 191 -12.32 30.21 22.70
CA LEU A 191 -13.60 29.52 22.62
C LEU A 191 -14.05 29.13 24.03
N THR A 192 -14.42 30.14 24.81
CA THR A 192 -15.28 29.93 25.99
C THR A 192 -16.72 29.95 25.51
N LEU A 193 -17.44 28.84 25.68
CA LEU A 193 -18.90 28.88 25.85
C LEU A 193 -19.20 28.95 27.35
#